data_AF-A0A653UZC6-F1
#
_entry.id   AF-A0A653UZC6-F1
#
_cell.length_a   1.000
_cell.length_b   1.000
_cell.length_c   1.000
_cell.angle_alpha   90.00
_cell.angle_beta   90.00
_cell.angle_gamma   90.00
#
_symmetry.space_group_name_H-M   'P 1'
#
loop_
_entity.id
_entity.type
_entity.pdbx_description
1 polymer ?
#
loop_
_entity_poly.entity_id
_entity_poly.type
_entity_poly.pdbx_seq_one_letter_code
_entity_poly.pdbx_strand_id
1 'polypeptide(L)'
;MSPNDRIDRDAALTLDRPWTAGEPIGSSAATGPYSEAEADADVGAGSLQPVLQGNGFTYRHNWGLRRGQWILRLNWSEIGPRSQVFVAIGEGAAGGPDAGKFIGSARYTVHNVAPRAGGVDIWVNIEWSSDIALYVDYLIVNPAVTGNRTVSVTVHRHSSVALTEADADRILADMGRILQVDDTGPDVATPVQFVRNGAVRVLPANVPGTIQTAADLNALLTAGSGVKIVQAIRWCGGPGDNIIGCAPVGSATVNVAAVRFTANQEGLIWVHEYGHNCGLPHRTDDPRAVMYPSVGVDHNVVNAAESSAYLSGPLTKVTGKVLAASGCNCGTGDLKAPADVRDFVSQHWIEGVPYELASQYGEADARKLLDWLVNEPEKHEEFLPQIVATLGYIGSEIAAQPLIDFVQSQRAGRAVFNAKNAALLRLGDLANRSGSKLALDFLRKVASDIGLARSLAAPQASAEQREAAQSGVTAPQASAEQREAAQSGVTAPTAETLAAELAVSATFGLALAGTPEAKRTVDALKTDPNAFASVNQAATEAAEIAEKVVQQGRNEYYRLKAEQRHQL
;
A
#
# COMPACT_ATOMS: atom_id res chain seq x y z
N MET A 1 -17.02 -11.81 -88.92
CA MET A 1 -16.42 -12.96 -89.63
C MET A 1 -14.90 -12.79 -89.61
N SER A 2 -14.21 -13.76 -89.00
CA SER A 2 -12.77 -14.08 -89.10
C SER A 2 -11.71 -13.15 -88.44
N PRO A 3 -10.49 -13.65 -88.11
CA PRO A 3 -10.11 -13.99 -86.73
C PRO A 3 -8.62 -13.68 -86.34
N ASN A 4 -8.30 -13.94 -85.07
CA ASN A 4 -7.03 -14.46 -84.51
C ASN A 4 -5.67 -13.72 -84.58
N ASP A 5 -4.93 -13.96 -83.48
CA ASP A 5 -3.47 -13.89 -83.20
C ASP A 5 -2.92 -12.53 -82.74
N ARG A 6 -2.10 -12.39 -81.68
CA ARG A 6 -1.34 -13.35 -80.86
C ARG A 6 -0.89 -12.66 -79.56
N ILE A 7 -0.75 -13.42 -78.48
CA ILE A 7 -0.14 -13.06 -77.19
C ILE A 7 1.32 -13.52 -77.21
N ASP A 8 2.27 -12.64 -76.85
CA ASP A 8 3.63 -12.92 -76.35
C ASP A 8 3.94 -11.76 -75.35
N ARG A 9 4.10 -11.96 -74.03
CA ARG A 9 5.24 -12.52 -73.28
C ARG A 9 6.62 -11.97 -73.71
N ASP A 10 7.09 -10.94 -73.00
CA ASP A 10 8.38 -10.89 -72.28
C ASP A 10 8.86 -9.45 -72.04
N ALA A 11 8.90 -9.03 -70.77
CA ALA A 11 9.79 -7.98 -70.27
C ALA A 11 9.87 -8.07 -68.74
N ALA A 12 10.65 -9.02 -68.23
CA ALA A 12 11.13 -9.00 -66.86
C ALA A 12 12.20 -7.90 -66.74
N LEU A 13 11.88 -6.83 -66.01
CA LEU A 13 12.82 -5.78 -65.62
C LEU A 13 13.42 -6.17 -64.27
N THR A 14 14.57 -6.85 -64.29
CA THR A 14 15.43 -7.06 -63.14
C THR A 14 16.24 -5.78 -62.88
N LEU A 15 15.99 -5.11 -61.75
CA LEU A 15 16.84 -4.03 -61.22
C LEU A 15 17.65 -4.58 -60.04
N ASP A 16 18.81 -5.16 -60.35
CA ASP A 16 19.85 -5.38 -59.35
C ASP A 16 20.61 -4.06 -59.12
N ARG A 17 20.54 -3.52 -57.90
CA ARG A 17 21.52 -2.56 -57.39
C ARG A 17 22.12 -3.08 -56.08
N PRO A 18 23.45 -3.18 -55.96
CA PRO A 18 24.09 -3.57 -54.72
C PRO A 18 23.99 -2.44 -53.69
N TRP A 19 23.49 -2.78 -52.51
CA TRP A 19 23.37 -1.89 -51.35
C TRP A 19 24.72 -1.80 -50.62
N THR A 20 25.28 -0.59 -50.50
CA THR A 20 26.38 -0.29 -49.59
C THR A 20 25.82 0.19 -48.25
N ALA A 21 26.05 -0.57 -47.18
CA ALA A 21 25.69 -0.19 -45.81
C ALA A 21 26.55 1.01 -45.36
N GLY A 22 25.93 2.15 -44.99
CA GLY A 22 26.65 3.22 -44.32
C GLY A 22 26.10 4.64 -44.34
N GLU A 23 25.10 4.99 -45.16
CA GLU A 23 24.57 6.37 -45.17
C GLU A 23 23.25 6.52 -44.41
N PRO A 24 23.10 7.56 -43.55
CA PRO A 24 21.81 7.90 -42.97
C PRO A 24 20.85 8.35 -44.07
N ILE A 25 19.62 7.85 -44.02
CA ILE A 25 18.54 8.21 -44.96
C ILE A 25 18.27 9.72 -44.84
N GLY A 26 18.93 10.50 -45.69
CA GLY A 26 18.86 11.95 -45.73
C GLY A 26 17.60 12.43 -46.44
N SER A 27 16.74 13.09 -45.67
CA SER A 27 15.97 14.29 -46.03
C SER A 27 15.25 14.35 -47.40
N SER A 28 13.93 14.46 -47.30
CA SER A 28 12.91 14.73 -48.30
C SER A 28 13.21 15.88 -49.30
N ALA A 29 13.90 15.60 -50.39
CA ALA A 29 13.80 16.41 -51.60
C ALA A 29 12.66 15.87 -52.49
N ALA A 30 11.42 16.12 -52.06
CA ALA A 30 10.23 15.78 -52.84
C ALA A 30 10.13 16.72 -54.06
N THR A 31 10.41 16.21 -55.26
CA THR A 31 10.27 16.97 -56.52
C THR A 31 9.00 16.62 -57.30
N GLY A 32 8.11 15.80 -56.71
CA GLY A 32 6.79 15.45 -57.25
C GLY A 32 5.63 15.97 -56.38
N PRO A 33 4.38 15.89 -56.86
CA PRO A 33 3.18 16.29 -56.10
C PRO A 33 2.93 15.44 -54.84
N TYR A 34 3.63 14.32 -54.71
CA TYR A 34 3.74 13.49 -53.51
C TYR A 34 5.11 12.81 -53.54
N SER A 35 5.71 12.63 -52.36
CA SER A 35 6.91 11.82 -52.16
C SER A 35 6.49 10.49 -51.56
N GLU A 36 6.79 9.40 -52.25
CA GLU A 36 6.58 8.04 -51.77
C GLU A 36 7.80 7.63 -50.94
N ALA A 37 7.54 7.10 -49.74
CA ALA A 37 8.56 6.49 -48.90
C ALA A 37 8.10 5.06 -48.62
N GLU A 38 8.79 4.10 -49.21
CA GLU A 38 8.59 2.68 -48.95
C GLU A 38 9.54 2.25 -47.83
N ALA A 39 9.00 1.54 -46.84
CA ALA A 39 9.78 0.92 -45.78
C ALA A 39 9.40 -0.56 -45.75
N ASP A 40 10.35 -1.43 -46.11
CA ASP A 40 10.20 -2.86 -45.90
C ASP A 40 10.32 -3.17 -44.41
N ALA A 41 9.23 -3.64 -43.80
CA ALA A 41 9.29 -4.19 -42.46
C ALA A 41 10.00 -5.54 -42.53
N ASP A 42 11.24 -5.62 -42.04
CA ASP A 42 11.99 -6.88 -41.92
C ASP A 42 11.40 -7.74 -40.79
N VAL A 43 10.22 -8.32 -41.04
CA VAL A 43 9.61 -9.36 -40.20
C VAL A 43 10.21 -10.68 -40.63
N GLY A 44 11.42 -10.98 -40.14
CA GLY A 44 12.17 -12.18 -40.51
C GLY A 44 11.32 -13.45 -40.42
N ALA A 45 11.48 -14.36 -41.39
CA ALA A 45 10.62 -15.51 -41.69
C ALA A 45 10.49 -16.62 -40.61
N GLY A 46 10.86 -16.32 -39.36
CA GLY A 46 10.61 -17.16 -38.18
C GLY A 46 10.11 -16.36 -36.96
N SER A 47 9.84 -15.06 -37.12
CA SER A 47 9.26 -14.22 -36.06
C SER A 47 7.75 -14.45 -35.98
N LEU A 48 7.24 -14.67 -34.76
CA LEU A 48 5.80 -14.66 -34.48
C LEU A 48 5.20 -13.40 -35.12
N GLN A 49 4.14 -13.57 -35.93
CA GLN A 49 3.31 -12.47 -36.39
C GLN A 49 3.03 -11.56 -35.19
N PRO A 50 3.24 -10.23 -35.27
CA PRO A 50 2.96 -9.34 -34.15
C PRO A 50 1.46 -9.41 -33.84
N VAL A 51 1.10 -10.24 -32.86
CA VAL A 51 -0.20 -10.20 -32.22
C VAL A 51 -0.31 -8.85 -31.53
N LEU A 52 -1.50 -8.25 -31.47
CA LEU A 52 -1.76 -7.12 -30.57
C LEU A 52 -1.36 -7.55 -29.15
N GLN A 53 -0.16 -7.17 -28.69
CA GLN A 53 0.39 -7.49 -27.39
C GLN A 53 0.13 -6.34 -26.42
N GLY A 54 -0.26 -6.68 -25.19
CA GLY A 54 -0.64 -5.73 -24.15
C GLY A 54 -2.15 -5.74 -23.86
N ASN A 55 -2.59 -4.85 -22.99
CA ASN A 55 -4.02 -4.61 -22.80
C ASN A 55 -4.50 -3.57 -23.83
N GLY A 56 -5.67 -3.83 -24.42
CA GLY A 56 -6.25 -2.96 -25.42
C GLY A 56 -7.72 -2.73 -25.16
N PHE A 57 -8.20 -1.53 -25.49
CA PHE A 57 -9.60 -1.16 -25.34
C PHE A 57 -10.02 -0.20 -26.45
N THR A 58 -11.32 -0.20 -26.72
CA THR A 58 -11.95 0.66 -27.72
C THR A 58 -12.97 1.59 -27.07
N TYR A 59 -13.03 2.85 -27.52
CA TYR A 59 -13.97 3.83 -27.00
C TYR A 59 -14.42 4.80 -28.09
N ARG A 60 -15.72 5.07 -28.16
CA ARG A 60 -16.28 6.14 -29.00
C ARG A 60 -16.64 7.34 -28.15
N HIS A 61 -16.13 8.51 -28.51
CA HIS A 61 -16.49 9.78 -27.91
C HIS A 61 -17.29 10.64 -28.88
N ASN A 62 -18.36 11.28 -28.36
CA ASN A 62 -19.09 12.33 -29.08
C ASN A 62 -18.56 13.69 -28.66
N TRP A 63 -17.83 14.36 -29.56
CA TRP A 63 -17.27 15.69 -29.33
C TRP A 63 -18.25 16.84 -29.60
N GLY A 64 -19.50 16.51 -29.94
CA GLY A 64 -20.55 17.47 -30.28
C GLY A 64 -20.40 18.05 -31.69
N LEU A 65 -21.11 19.16 -31.93
CA LEU A 65 -21.09 19.86 -33.21
C LEU A 65 -19.78 20.65 -33.38
N ARG A 66 -19.06 20.42 -34.48
CA ARG A 66 -17.74 21.02 -34.78
C ARG A 66 -17.59 21.32 -36.27
N ARG A 67 -16.72 22.27 -36.59
CA ARG A 67 -16.20 22.56 -37.96
C ARG A 67 -14.78 23.13 -37.87
N GLY A 68 -13.99 23.04 -38.93
CA GLY A 68 -12.61 23.57 -38.95
C GLY A 68 -11.64 22.75 -38.09
N GLN A 69 -10.57 23.38 -37.61
CA GLN A 69 -9.47 22.72 -36.91
C GLN A 69 -9.64 22.70 -35.39
N TRP A 70 -9.35 21.56 -34.76
CA TRP A 70 -9.45 21.37 -33.32
C TRP A 70 -8.33 20.50 -32.76
N ILE A 71 -7.83 20.87 -31.58
CA ILE A 71 -7.08 19.96 -30.70
C ILE A 71 -8.06 19.42 -29.66
N LEU A 72 -8.39 18.14 -29.74
CA LEU A 72 -9.28 17.46 -28.81
C LEU A 72 -8.45 16.68 -27.80
N ARG A 73 -8.81 16.79 -26.52
CA ARG A 73 -8.05 16.21 -25.40
C ARG A 73 -8.89 15.20 -24.65
N LEU A 74 -8.66 13.92 -24.90
CA LEU A 74 -9.28 12.86 -24.12
C LEU A 74 -8.44 12.60 -22.87
N ASN A 75 -9.02 12.82 -21.69
CA ASN A 75 -8.37 12.46 -20.42
C ASN A 75 -8.81 11.06 -20.02
N TRP A 76 -7.84 10.16 -19.88
CA TRP A 76 -8.06 8.78 -19.46
C TRP A 76 -6.77 8.23 -18.84
N SER A 77 -6.85 7.86 -17.55
CA SER A 77 -5.71 7.39 -16.74
C SER A 77 -4.93 6.23 -17.36
N GLU A 78 -5.62 5.35 -18.10
CA GLU A 78 -5.05 4.14 -18.71
C GLU A 78 -4.15 4.42 -19.93
N ILE A 79 -4.17 5.66 -20.45
CA ILE A 79 -3.31 6.07 -21.56
C ILE A 79 -2.01 6.65 -20.99
N GLY A 80 -0.89 6.05 -21.38
CA GLY A 80 0.45 6.52 -21.08
C GLY A 80 1.16 7.10 -22.31
N PRO A 81 2.33 7.73 -22.13
CA PRO A 81 3.14 8.23 -23.25
C PRO A 81 3.62 7.14 -24.23
N ARG A 82 3.59 5.87 -23.82
CA ARG A 82 3.96 4.71 -24.65
C ARG A 82 2.77 3.99 -25.28
N SER A 83 1.54 4.39 -24.94
CA SER A 83 0.35 3.81 -25.56
C SER A 83 0.40 4.03 -27.06
N GLN A 84 0.06 3.00 -27.82
CA GLN A 84 -0.20 3.13 -29.24
C GLN A 84 -1.69 3.46 -29.39
N VAL A 85 -1.99 4.67 -29.85
CA VAL A 85 -3.37 5.13 -29.98
C VAL A 85 -3.70 5.29 -31.46
N PHE A 86 -4.76 4.59 -31.89
CA PHE A 86 -5.32 4.67 -33.23
C PHE A 86 -6.65 5.41 -33.15
N VAL A 87 -6.87 6.31 -34.10
CA VAL A 87 -8.00 7.24 -34.05
C VAL A 87 -8.73 7.21 -35.38
N ALA A 88 -10.04 6.98 -35.32
CA ALA A 88 -10.91 7.07 -36.49
C ALA A 88 -12.02 8.09 -36.24
N ILE A 89 -12.04 9.16 -37.03
CA ILE A 89 -13.03 10.24 -36.92
C ILE A 89 -14.11 10.14 -37.99
N GLY A 90 -15.28 10.71 -37.75
CA GLY A 90 -16.34 10.81 -38.76
C GLY A 90 -17.60 11.50 -38.27
N GLU A 91 -18.58 11.61 -39.17
CA GLU A 91 -19.88 12.22 -38.88
C GLU A 91 -20.74 11.28 -38.04
N GLY A 92 -21.26 11.78 -36.92
CA GLY A 92 -22.10 10.99 -36.01
C GLY A 92 -23.51 10.79 -36.54
N ALA A 93 -24.00 9.54 -36.55
CA ALA A 93 -25.36 9.24 -36.96
C ALA A 93 -26.41 9.77 -35.95
N ALA A 94 -27.61 10.05 -36.44
CA ALA A 94 -28.73 10.41 -35.57
C ALA A 94 -29.06 9.25 -34.62
N GLY A 95 -29.17 9.54 -33.31
CA GLY A 95 -29.43 8.54 -32.28
C GLY A 95 -28.32 8.37 -31.23
N GLY A 96 -27.19 9.09 -31.36
CA GLY A 96 -26.10 9.07 -30.38
C GLY A 96 -24.93 8.15 -30.77
N PRO A 97 -23.90 8.00 -29.92
CA PRO A 97 -22.68 7.23 -30.21
C PRO A 97 -22.93 5.81 -30.72
N ASP A 98 -23.97 5.16 -30.19
CA ASP A 98 -24.33 3.78 -30.52
C ASP A 98 -24.95 3.63 -31.91
N ALA A 99 -25.45 4.72 -32.49
CA ALA A 99 -26.00 4.74 -33.85
C ALA A 99 -24.92 4.68 -34.94
N GLY A 100 -23.64 4.80 -34.57
CA GLY A 100 -22.54 4.69 -35.53
C GLY A 100 -22.03 6.03 -36.08
N LYS A 101 -21.18 5.91 -37.10
CA LYS A 101 -20.76 7.01 -37.97
C LYS A 101 -21.33 6.76 -39.36
N PHE A 102 -21.54 7.80 -40.14
CA PHE A 102 -21.90 7.68 -41.56
C PHE A 102 -20.98 8.53 -42.45
N ILE A 103 -21.03 8.28 -43.75
CA ILE A 103 -20.24 9.03 -44.75
C ILE A 103 -21.14 10.12 -45.33
N GLY A 104 -20.91 11.36 -44.89
CA GLY A 104 -21.51 12.57 -45.47
C GLY A 104 -20.62 13.22 -46.52
N SER A 105 -20.99 14.43 -46.94
CA SER A 105 -20.22 15.22 -47.92
C SER A 105 -19.03 15.98 -47.32
N ALA A 106 -18.94 16.06 -45.99
CA ALA A 106 -17.84 16.72 -45.29
C ALA A 106 -16.57 15.87 -45.33
N ARG A 107 -15.40 16.52 -45.42
CA ARG A 107 -14.10 15.84 -45.32
C ARG A 107 -13.54 15.96 -43.92
N TYR A 108 -13.04 14.85 -43.40
CA TYR A 108 -12.45 14.75 -42.07
C TYR A 108 -11.00 14.31 -42.19
N THR A 109 -10.09 15.00 -41.52
CA THR A 109 -8.67 14.61 -41.44
C THR A 109 -8.17 14.58 -40.01
N VAL A 110 -7.39 13.56 -39.67
CA VAL A 110 -6.57 13.52 -38.45
C VAL A 110 -5.17 13.96 -38.83
N HIS A 111 -4.70 15.06 -38.26
CA HIS A 111 -3.37 15.59 -38.49
C HIS A 111 -2.33 15.01 -37.52
N ASN A 112 -2.72 14.75 -36.28
CA ASN A 112 -1.81 14.25 -35.26
C ASN A 112 -2.55 13.45 -34.17
N VAL A 113 -1.87 12.46 -33.60
CA VAL A 113 -2.29 11.70 -32.43
C VAL A 113 -1.10 11.63 -31.46
N ALA A 114 -1.25 12.24 -30.28
CA ALA A 114 -0.19 12.38 -29.29
C ALA A 114 -0.64 11.81 -27.94
N PRO A 115 -0.33 10.53 -27.66
CA PRO A 115 -0.51 9.94 -26.34
C PRO A 115 0.34 10.68 -25.31
N ARG A 116 -0.20 10.85 -24.10
CA ARG A 116 0.48 11.48 -22.96
C ARG A 116 0.08 10.77 -21.67
N ALA A 117 0.76 11.07 -20.58
CA ALA A 117 0.35 10.57 -19.28
C ALA A 117 -1.09 11.02 -18.95
N GLY A 118 -1.99 10.05 -18.76
CA GLY A 118 -3.38 10.25 -18.42
C GLY A 118 -4.25 10.74 -19.58
N GLY A 119 -3.87 10.53 -20.85
CA GLY A 119 -4.75 10.86 -21.97
C GLY A 119 -4.10 10.87 -23.35
N VAL A 120 -4.85 11.34 -24.34
CA VAL A 120 -4.39 11.54 -25.71
C VAL A 120 -4.91 12.87 -26.26
N ASP A 121 -4.03 13.59 -26.94
CA ASP A 121 -4.37 14.79 -27.67
C ASP A 121 -4.41 14.46 -29.18
N ILE A 122 -5.48 14.83 -29.86
CA ILE A 122 -5.62 14.62 -31.31
C ILE A 122 -5.85 15.96 -32.01
N TRP A 123 -5.21 16.16 -33.16
CA TRP A 123 -5.48 17.31 -34.02
C TRP A 123 -6.30 16.86 -35.21
N VAL A 124 -7.49 17.45 -35.37
CA VAL A 124 -8.42 17.12 -36.45
C VAL A 124 -8.83 18.35 -37.25
N ASN A 125 -9.29 18.15 -38.48
CA ASN A 125 -9.95 19.17 -39.29
C ASN A 125 -11.24 18.61 -39.91
N ILE A 126 -12.27 19.45 -39.98
CA ILE A 126 -13.57 19.16 -40.58
C ILE A 126 -13.83 20.22 -41.66
N GLU A 127 -13.69 19.85 -42.92
CA GLU A 127 -13.92 20.72 -44.07
C GLU A 127 -15.40 20.73 -44.43
N TRP A 128 -16.15 21.62 -43.78
CA TRP A 128 -17.56 21.83 -44.04
C TRP A 128 -17.99 23.26 -43.72
N SER A 129 -19.09 23.71 -44.32
CA SER A 129 -19.59 25.09 -44.17
C SER A 129 -20.38 25.32 -42.87
N SER A 130 -20.92 24.26 -42.26
CA SER A 130 -21.69 24.30 -41.01
C SER A 130 -21.12 23.38 -39.93
N ASP A 131 -21.52 23.57 -38.68
CA ASP A 131 -21.17 22.63 -37.62
C ASP A 131 -21.91 21.29 -37.84
N ILE A 132 -21.20 20.18 -37.66
CA ILE A 132 -21.72 18.82 -37.82
C ILE A 132 -21.21 17.94 -36.67
N ALA A 133 -21.92 16.85 -36.38
CA ALA A 133 -21.59 15.98 -35.24
C ALA A 133 -20.27 15.25 -35.49
N LEU A 134 -19.29 15.43 -34.58
CA LEU A 134 -17.99 14.76 -34.65
C LEU A 134 -17.94 13.59 -33.66
N TYR A 135 -17.85 12.37 -34.19
CA TYR A 135 -17.59 11.17 -33.40
C TYR A 135 -16.15 10.69 -33.63
N VAL A 136 -15.50 10.27 -32.56
CA VAL A 136 -14.11 9.80 -32.58
C VAL A 136 -14.03 8.44 -31.91
N ASP A 137 -13.54 7.45 -32.64
CA ASP A 137 -13.20 6.13 -32.12
C ASP A 137 -11.72 6.09 -31.76
N TYR A 138 -11.42 5.64 -30.55
CA TYR A 138 -10.07 5.41 -30.07
C TYR A 138 -9.87 3.90 -29.89
N LEU A 139 -8.80 3.35 -30.47
CA LEU A 139 -8.24 2.07 -30.10
C LEU A 139 -6.91 2.35 -29.39
N ILE A 140 -6.81 1.93 -28.14
CA ILE A 140 -5.61 2.11 -27.32
C ILE A 140 -4.99 0.73 -27.15
N VAL A 141 -3.70 0.62 -27.40
CA VAL A 141 -2.88 -0.56 -27.12
C VAL A 141 -1.74 -0.11 -26.22
N ASN A 142 -1.71 -0.60 -24.99
CA ASN A 142 -0.58 -0.33 -24.10
C ASN A 142 0.45 -1.43 -24.29
N PRO A 143 1.62 -1.15 -24.91
CA PRO A 143 2.63 -2.17 -25.12
C PRO A 143 3.11 -2.70 -23.77
N ALA A 144 3.37 -4.00 -23.69
CA ALA A 144 4.04 -4.59 -22.53
C ALA A 144 5.36 -3.83 -22.26
N VAL A 145 5.65 -3.55 -21.00
CA VAL A 145 6.89 -2.88 -20.62
C VAL A 145 8.02 -3.89 -20.82
N THR A 146 8.73 -3.82 -21.95
CA THR A 146 9.81 -4.77 -22.33
C THR A 146 11.14 -4.54 -21.58
N GLY A 147 11.08 -3.97 -20.38
CA GLY A 147 12.24 -3.76 -19.52
C GLY A 147 11.81 -3.58 -18.07
N ASN A 148 12.69 -3.94 -17.14
CA ASN A 148 12.40 -3.77 -15.72
C ASN A 148 12.20 -2.29 -15.41
N ARG A 149 11.03 -1.94 -14.88
CA ARG A 149 10.80 -0.64 -14.28
C ARG A 149 11.64 -0.55 -13.01
N THR A 150 12.62 0.33 -13.00
CA THR A 150 13.38 0.63 -11.79
C THR A 150 12.71 1.71 -10.96
N VAL A 151 12.44 1.40 -9.69
CA VAL A 151 11.94 2.33 -8.68
C VAL A 151 13.08 2.67 -7.73
N SER A 152 13.53 3.92 -7.76
CA SER A 152 14.56 4.42 -6.84
C SER A 152 13.92 4.84 -5.51
N VAL A 153 14.28 4.17 -4.41
CA VAL A 153 13.65 4.31 -3.09
C VAL A 153 14.62 4.91 -2.08
N THR A 154 14.28 6.06 -1.51
CA THR A 154 14.99 6.56 -0.32
C THR A 154 14.60 5.69 0.88
N VAL A 155 15.57 5.30 1.71
CA VAL A 155 15.32 4.51 2.92
C VAL A 155 15.73 5.32 4.14
N HIS A 156 14.84 5.39 5.12
CA HIS A 156 15.06 6.04 6.40
C HIS A 156 14.89 5.06 7.54
N ARG A 157 15.58 5.29 8.65
CA ARG A 157 15.40 4.58 9.91
C ARG A 157 15.32 5.56 11.07
N HIS A 158 14.54 5.22 12.09
CA HIS A 158 14.61 5.91 13.36
C HIS A 158 15.94 5.57 14.06
N SER A 159 16.44 6.48 14.90
CA SER A 159 17.71 6.29 15.62
C SER A 159 17.67 5.12 16.61
N SER A 160 16.49 4.67 17.04
CA SER A 160 16.32 3.47 17.87
C SER A 160 16.23 2.16 17.08
N VAL A 161 16.40 2.19 15.76
CA VAL A 161 16.30 1.00 14.91
C VAL A 161 17.61 0.76 14.15
N ALA A 162 18.11 -0.48 14.24
CA ALA A 162 19.19 -0.97 13.40
C ALA A 162 18.66 -1.32 11.99
N LEU A 163 19.24 -0.71 10.97
CA LEU A 163 19.01 -1.05 9.56
C LEU A 163 20.27 -0.64 8.79
N THR A 164 21.00 -1.63 8.28
CA THR A 164 22.22 -1.39 7.49
C THR A 164 21.87 -1.10 6.03
N GLU A 165 22.85 -0.61 5.28
CA GLU A 165 22.73 -0.44 3.82
C GLU A 165 22.45 -1.79 3.13
N ALA A 166 23.16 -2.85 3.57
CA ALA A 166 23.00 -4.21 3.05
C ALA A 166 21.61 -4.80 3.36
N ASP A 167 21.08 -4.55 4.56
CA ASP A 167 19.70 -4.92 4.90
C ASP A 167 18.71 -4.23 3.96
N ALA A 168 18.85 -2.92 3.80
CA ALA A 168 17.95 -2.14 2.94
C ALA A 168 18.01 -2.63 1.48
N ASP A 169 19.21 -2.87 0.95
CA ASP A 169 19.40 -3.36 -0.43
C ASP A 169 18.81 -4.77 -0.61
N ARG A 170 19.02 -5.67 0.36
CA ARG A 170 18.41 -7.00 0.36
C ARG A 170 16.88 -6.90 0.35
N ILE A 171 16.29 -6.10 1.24
CA ILE A 171 14.83 -5.97 1.35
C ILE A 171 14.23 -5.41 0.06
N LEU A 172 14.85 -4.38 -0.54
CA LEU A 172 14.42 -3.83 -1.84
C LEU A 172 14.56 -4.86 -2.97
N ALA A 173 15.62 -5.68 -2.96
CA ALA A 173 15.75 -6.77 -3.92
C ALA A 173 14.67 -7.85 -3.72
N ASP A 174 14.30 -8.15 -2.46
CA ASP A 174 13.23 -9.08 -2.11
C ASP A 174 11.87 -8.56 -2.62
N MET A 175 11.58 -7.26 -2.48
CA MET A 175 10.38 -6.64 -3.08
C MET A 175 10.30 -6.89 -4.59
N GLY A 176 11.41 -6.70 -5.31
CA GLY A 176 11.47 -6.92 -6.75
C GLY A 176 11.30 -8.40 -7.12
N ARG A 177 11.93 -9.30 -6.36
CA ARG A 177 11.81 -10.75 -6.59
C ARG A 177 10.37 -11.24 -6.42
N ILE A 178 9.67 -10.77 -5.38
CA ILE A 178 8.28 -11.11 -5.13
C ILE A 178 7.38 -10.76 -6.32
N LEU A 179 7.63 -9.63 -6.99
CA LEU A 179 6.81 -9.21 -8.13
C LEU A 179 7.22 -9.90 -9.44
N GLN A 180 8.46 -10.36 -9.58
CA GLN A 180 9.02 -10.78 -10.88
C GLN A 180 8.90 -12.27 -11.18
N VAL A 181 8.56 -13.09 -10.20
CA VAL A 181 8.42 -14.54 -10.38
C VAL A 181 6.97 -14.84 -10.76
N ASP A 182 6.77 -15.70 -11.76
CA ASP A 182 5.47 -16.30 -12.06
C ASP A 182 5.37 -17.61 -11.26
N ASP A 183 4.79 -17.52 -10.06
CA ASP A 183 4.76 -18.62 -9.10
C ASP A 183 3.56 -19.56 -9.31
N THR A 184 2.45 -19.08 -9.91
CA THR A 184 1.23 -19.87 -10.16
C THR A 184 0.33 -19.29 -11.26
N GLY A 185 -0.65 -20.07 -11.74
CA GLY A 185 -1.56 -19.67 -12.83
C GLY A 185 -2.19 -18.27 -12.79
N PRO A 186 -2.74 -17.75 -11.66
CA PRO A 186 -3.32 -16.39 -11.62
C PRO A 186 -2.27 -15.28 -11.42
N ASP A 187 -1.00 -15.66 -11.21
CA ASP A 187 0.09 -14.75 -10.97
C ASP A 187 0.57 -14.09 -12.27
N VAL A 188 1.03 -12.85 -12.16
CA VAL A 188 1.50 -12.05 -13.28
C VAL A 188 2.88 -11.52 -12.92
N ALA A 189 3.90 -12.12 -13.55
CA ALA A 189 5.26 -11.62 -13.49
C ALA A 189 5.30 -10.14 -13.88
N THR A 190 5.62 -9.32 -12.89
CA THR A 190 5.56 -7.86 -12.93
C THR A 190 6.99 -7.33 -12.91
N PRO A 191 7.53 -6.86 -14.05
CA PRO A 191 8.94 -6.51 -14.18
C PRO A 191 9.25 -5.16 -13.51
N VAL A 192 9.19 -5.12 -12.17
CA VAL A 192 9.50 -3.97 -11.33
C VAL A 192 10.68 -4.33 -10.44
N GLN A 193 11.71 -3.48 -10.43
CA GLN A 193 12.88 -3.62 -9.57
C GLN A 193 12.97 -2.42 -8.65
N PHE A 194 13.29 -2.64 -7.38
CA PHE A 194 13.54 -1.57 -6.42
C PHE A 194 15.03 -1.46 -6.15
N VAL A 195 15.53 -0.23 -6.15
CA VAL A 195 16.93 0.08 -5.85
C VAL A 195 16.99 1.24 -4.86
N ARG A 196 17.97 1.22 -3.97
CA ARG A 196 18.11 2.27 -2.97
C ARG A 196 18.62 3.57 -3.60
N ASN A 197 18.04 4.70 -3.18
CA ASN A 197 18.40 6.04 -3.62
C ASN A 197 19.33 6.74 -2.59
N GLY A 198 20.62 6.41 -2.66
CA GLY A 198 21.63 6.91 -1.72
C GLY A 198 21.62 6.18 -0.37
N ALA A 199 22.41 6.66 0.61
CA ALA A 199 22.54 6.03 1.92
C ALA A 199 21.22 5.94 2.70
N VAL A 200 21.10 4.96 3.60
CA VAL A 200 20.07 4.89 4.63
C VAL A 200 20.21 6.10 5.55
N ARG A 201 19.12 6.86 5.68
CA ARG A 201 19.10 8.12 6.44
C ARG A 201 18.51 7.92 7.82
N VAL A 202 19.01 8.68 8.80
CA VAL A 202 18.36 8.76 10.11
C VAL A 202 17.21 9.75 10.03
N LEU A 203 16.04 9.36 10.52
CA LEU A 203 14.88 10.23 10.62
C LEU A 203 15.18 11.45 11.52
N PRO A 204 14.57 12.61 11.25
CA PRO A 204 14.68 13.77 12.13
C PRO A 204 14.29 13.45 13.58
N ALA A 205 14.95 14.08 14.55
CA ALA A 205 14.75 13.80 15.98
C ALA A 205 13.32 14.11 16.50
N ASN A 206 12.53 14.89 15.76
CA ASN A 206 11.13 15.16 16.07
C ASN A 206 10.16 14.07 15.58
N VAL A 207 10.65 13.06 14.85
CA VAL A 207 9.86 11.87 14.49
C VAL A 207 10.07 10.83 15.59
N PRO A 208 9.02 10.43 16.33
CA PRO A 208 9.17 9.46 17.40
C PRO A 208 9.47 8.05 16.86
N GLY A 209 10.19 7.25 17.64
CA GLY A 209 10.45 5.85 17.31
C GLY A 209 9.19 4.98 17.38
N THR A 210 8.22 5.34 18.20
CA THR A 210 6.95 4.64 18.35
C THR A 210 5.82 5.57 17.90
N ILE A 211 5.10 5.19 16.86
CA ILE A 211 4.01 5.98 16.29
C ILE A 211 2.71 5.62 17.00
N GLN A 212 2.19 6.48 17.89
CA GLN A 212 1.03 6.16 18.73
C GLN A 212 -0.15 7.10 18.56
N THR A 213 0.06 8.26 17.94
CA THR A 213 -0.97 9.28 17.71
C THR A 213 -1.05 9.67 16.25
N ALA A 214 -2.11 10.39 15.86
CA ALA A 214 -2.20 10.97 14.52
C ALA A 214 -1.07 11.96 14.26
N ALA A 215 -0.69 12.75 15.28
CA ALA A 215 0.43 13.68 15.17
C ALA A 215 1.77 12.95 14.88
N ASP A 216 2.03 11.81 15.52
CA ASP A 216 3.23 11.01 15.28
C ASP A 216 3.27 10.49 13.84
N LEU A 217 2.14 9.96 13.35
CA LEU A 217 2.04 9.44 11.98
C LEU A 217 2.24 10.58 10.97
N ASN A 218 1.63 11.74 11.19
CA ASN A 218 1.83 12.92 10.35
C ASN A 218 3.30 13.37 10.34
N ALA A 219 3.96 13.40 11.50
CA ALA A 219 5.38 13.71 11.59
C ALA A 219 6.24 12.71 10.79
N LEU A 220 5.93 11.41 10.87
CA LEU A 220 6.61 10.37 10.11
C LEU A 220 6.38 10.52 8.60
N LEU A 221 5.13 10.63 8.16
CA LEU A 221 4.77 10.70 6.73
C LEU A 221 5.27 11.99 6.06
N THR A 222 5.50 13.07 6.82
CA THR A 222 6.05 14.35 6.33
C THR A 222 7.58 14.44 6.40
N ALA A 223 8.27 13.49 7.03
CA ALA A 223 9.73 13.46 7.16
C ALA A 223 10.51 13.15 5.86
N GLY A 224 9.84 13.24 4.70
CA GLY A 224 10.38 12.97 3.37
C GLY A 224 9.71 11.79 2.67
N SER A 225 9.97 11.58 1.39
CA SER A 225 9.53 10.39 0.67
C SER A 225 10.49 9.21 0.91
N GLY A 226 9.98 8.00 0.72
CA GLY A 226 10.70 6.75 0.88
C GLY A 226 10.05 5.79 1.87
N VAL A 227 10.78 4.72 2.16
CA VAL A 227 10.47 3.76 3.22
C VAL A 227 11.07 4.25 4.52
N LYS A 228 10.30 4.21 5.62
CA LYS A 228 10.70 4.72 6.93
C LYS A 228 10.50 3.64 7.98
N ILE A 229 11.60 3.20 8.59
CA ILE A 229 11.58 2.13 9.56
C ILE A 229 11.60 2.69 10.99
N VAL A 230 10.56 2.37 11.75
CA VAL A 230 10.35 2.82 13.13
C VAL A 230 10.35 1.63 14.10
N GLN A 231 10.40 1.91 15.39
CA GLN A 231 10.44 0.88 16.43
C GLN A 231 9.09 0.17 16.55
N ALA A 232 7.99 0.91 16.49
CA ALA A 232 6.64 0.36 16.52
C ALA A 232 5.65 1.29 15.84
N ILE A 233 4.63 0.71 15.20
CA ILE A 233 3.46 1.44 14.70
C ILE A 233 2.26 0.97 15.52
N ARG A 234 1.58 1.92 16.17
CA ARG A 234 0.35 1.72 16.93
C ARG A 234 -0.75 2.66 16.48
N TRP A 235 -0.49 3.44 15.44
CA TRP A 235 -1.46 4.32 14.80
C TRP A 235 -1.34 4.25 13.27
N CYS A 236 -2.42 3.87 12.61
CA CYS A 236 -2.57 3.90 11.14
C CYS A 236 -4.04 4.17 10.80
N GLY A 237 -4.41 5.46 10.77
CA GLY A 237 -5.81 5.92 10.68
C GLY A 237 -6.60 5.84 12.00
N GLY A 238 -5.94 5.43 13.08
CA GLY A 238 -6.53 5.24 14.41
C GLY A 238 -5.66 4.28 15.26
N PRO A 239 -5.96 4.13 16.56
CA PRO A 239 -5.19 3.27 17.44
C PRO A 239 -5.32 1.80 17.01
N GLY A 240 -4.19 1.12 16.84
CA GLY A 240 -4.11 -0.26 16.38
C GLY A 240 -3.13 -1.10 17.20
N ASP A 241 -3.36 -2.40 17.15
CA ASP A 241 -2.56 -3.42 17.82
C ASP A 241 -1.51 -3.98 16.86
N ASN A 242 -0.23 -3.83 17.21
CA ASN A 242 0.91 -4.46 16.52
C ASN A 242 0.91 -4.28 15.00
N ILE A 243 0.72 -3.04 14.53
CA ILE A 243 0.81 -2.69 13.12
C ILE A 243 2.27 -2.85 12.68
N ILE A 244 2.50 -3.61 11.61
CA ILE A 244 3.84 -3.87 11.07
C ILE A 244 4.14 -3.09 9.78
N GLY A 245 3.10 -2.59 9.12
CA GLY A 245 3.16 -1.72 7.95
C GLY A 245 2.02 -0.70 7.93
N CYS A 246 2.29 0.49 7.38
CA CYS A 246 1.28 1.51 7.16
C CYS A 246 1.70 2.43 6.01
N ALA A 247 0.77 2.68 5.09
CA ALA A 247 0.98 3.59 3.97
C ALA A 247 -0.32 4.26 3.53
N PRO A 248 -0.27 5.53 3.08
CA PRO A 248 -1.40 6.16 2.40
C PRO A 248 -1.70 5.45 1.08
N VAL A 249 -3.00 5.24 0.83
CA VAL A 249 -3.49 4.65 -0.42
C VAL A 249 -3.50 5.72 -1.52
N GLY A 250 -2.80 5.45 -2.63
CA GLY A 250 -2.74 6.38 -3.76
C GLY A 250 -1.85 7.60 -3.53
N SER A 251 -0.67 7.40 -2.94
CA SER A 251 0.30 8.47 -2.71
C SER A 251 0.96 8.93 -4.01
N ALA A 252 1.28 10.22 -4.13
CA ALA A 252 2.04 10.74 -5.27
C ALA A 252 3.54 10.37 -5.25
N THR A 253 4.03 9.85 -4.12
CA THR A 253 5.42 9.46 -3.91
C THR A 253 5.48 8.15 -3.12
N VAL A 254 6.65 7.52 -3.03
CA VAL A 254 6.85 6.44 -2.05
C VAL A 254 6.72 7.04 -0.66
N ASN A 255 5.80 6.53 0.14
CA ASN A 255 5.60 6.90 1.53
C ASN A 255 5.14 5.67 2.30
N VAL A 256 6.11 4.90 2.78
CA VAL A 256 5.89 3.63 3.48
C VAL A 256 6.44 3.76 4.89
N ALA A 257 5.63 3.41 5.88
CA ALA A 257 6.08 3.18 7.26
C ALA A 257 6.07 1.67 7.53
N ALA A 258 7.14 1.16 8.12
CA ALA A 258 7.21 -0.24 8.53
C ALA A 258 8.06 -0.41 9.80
N VAL A 259 8.00 -1.59 10.39
CA VAL A 259 8.89 -2.01 11.49
C VAL A 259 9.84 -3.11 10.99
N ARG A 260 10.97 -3.31 11.70
CA ARG A 260 11.79 -4.50 11.45
C ARG A 260 10.97 -5.75 11.77
N PHE A 261 11.08 -6.75 10.91
CA PHE A 261 10.33 -8.00 11.02
C PHE A 261 11.22 -9.21 10.67
N THR A 262 10.65 -10.40 10.55
CA THR A 262 11.39 -11.59 10.11
C THR A 262 12.01 -11.32 8.73
N ALA A 263 13.31 -11.60 8.58
CA ALA A 263 14.10 -11.15 7.42
C ALA A 263 13.50 -11.54 6.06
N ASN A 264 12.89 -12.72 5.95
CA ASN A 264 12.27 -13.24 4.73
C ASN A 264 10.87 -12.63 4.42
N GLN A 265 10.32 -11.81 5.30
CA GLN A 265 9.00 -11.18 5.15
C GLN A 265 9.07 -9.66 5.06
N GLU A 266 10.20 -9.03 5.36
CA GLU A 266 10.35 -7.56 5.27
C GLU A 266 10.12 -7.05 3.84
N GLY A 267 10.64 -7.77 2.83
CA GLY A 267 10.43 -7.42 1.42
C GLY A 267 8.95 -7.47 1.04
N LEU A 268 8.22 -8.46 1.57
CA LEU A 268 6.78 -8.60 1.37
C LEU A 268 6.00 -7.45 2.01
N ILE A 269 6.30 -7.11 3.27
CA ILE A 269 5.66 -5.99 3.96
C ILE A 269 5.91 -4.69 3.16
N TRP A 270 7.14 -4.43 2.74
CA TRP A 270 7.44 -3.18 2.02
C TRP A 270 6.75 -3.10 0.66
N VAL A 271 6.67 -4.20 -0.09
CA VAL A 271 5.98 -4.21 -1.40
C VAL A 271 4.45 -4.16 -1.25
N HIS A 272 3.90 -4.70 -0.17
CA HIS A 272 2.50 -4.53 0.21
C HIS A 272 2.17 -3.04 0.44
N GLU A 273 2.94 -2.38 1.31
CA GLU A 273 2.75 -0.94 1.59
C GLU A 273 3.01 -0.05 0.36
N TYR A 274 3.98 -0.43 -0.48
CA TYR A 274 4.19 0.24 -1.77
C TYR A 274 2.98 0.04 -2.71
N GLY A 275 2.32 -1.13 -2.66
CA GLY A 275 1.07 -1.40 -3.37
C GLY A 275 -0.03 -0.42 -2.96
N HIS A 276 -0.18 -0.13 -1.66
CA HIS A 276 -1.05 0.95 -1.20
C HIS A 276 -0.67 2.29 -1.82
N ASN A 277 0.60 2.69 -1.85
CA ASN A 277 0.99 3.93 -2.54
C ASN A 277 0.61 3.93 -4.04
N CYS A 278 0.58 2.77 -4.69
CA CYS A 278 0.12 2.59 -6.08
C CYS A 278 -1.41 2.62 -6.23
N GLY A 279 -2.15 2.77 -5.14
CA GLY A 279 -3.62 2.83 -5.11
C GLY A 279 -4.30 1.47 -4.96
N LEU A 280 -3.55 0.41 -4.59
CA LEU A 280 -4.13 -0.91 -4.42
C LEU A 280 -4.80 -1.05 -3.04
N PRO A 281 -6.05 -1.54 -2.97
CA PRO A 281 -6.65 -2.00 -1.72
C PRO A 281 -6.09 -3.37 -1.33
N HIS A 282 -6.50 -3.86 -0.15
CA HIS A 282 -6.30 -5.26 0.19
C HIS A 282 -7.05 -6.17 -0.79
N ARG A 283 -6.46 -7.33 -1.09
CA ARG A 283 -7.03 -8.40 -1.92
C ARG A 283 -7.35 -9.62 -1.04
N THR A 284 -8.56 -10.19 -1.17
CA THR A 284 -9.03 -11.27 -0.28
C THR A 284 -9.57 -12.50 -1.01
N ASP A 285 -9.67 -12.45 -2.34
CA ASP A 285 -10.02 -13.59 -3.21
C ASP A 285 -8.90 -14.65 -3.29
N ASP A 286 -7.69 -14.31 -2.87
CA ASP A 286 -6.52 -15.18 -2.92
C ASP A 286 -5.65 -14.99 -1.65
N PRO A 287 -5.51 -16.03 -0.81
CA PRO A 287 -4.69 -15.94 0.40
C PRO A 287 -3.20 -15.76 0.11
N ARG A 288 -2.74 -15.97 -1.13
CA ARG A 288 -1.36 -15.75 -1.55
C ARG A 288 -1.14 -14.38 -2.18
N ALA A 289 -2.14 -13.50 -2.19
CA ALA A 289 -1.98 -12.17 -2.74
C ALA A 289 -0.90 -11.37 -2.00
N VAL A 290 -0.04 -10.65 -2.72
CA VAL A 290 0.86 -9.66 -2.10
C VAL A 290 0.05 -8.64 -1.29
N MET A 291 -1.12 -8.24 -1.79
CA MET A 291 -2.05 -7.33 -1.12
C MET A 291 -2.98 -8.01 -0.10
N TYR A 292 -2.70 -9.24 0.33
CA TYR A 292 -3.51 -9.90 1.38
C TYR A 292 -3.32 -9.19 2.73
N PRO A 293 -4.37 -9.02 3.56
CA PRO A 293 -4.31 -8.22 4.81
C PRO A 293 -3.40 -8.79 5.92
N SER A 294 -2.93 -10.03 5.77
CA SER A 294 -1.90 -10.62 6.63
C SER A 294 -0.65 -10.98 5.82
N VAL A 295 0.46 -11.23 6.51
CA VAL A 295 1.74 -11.60 5.90
C VAL A 295 2.02 -13.09 6.08
N GLY A 296 2.34 -13.76 4.97
CA GLY A 296 2.76 -15.16 4.88
C GLY A 296 3.92 -15.30 3.91
N VAL A 297 4.78 -16.29 4.09
CA VAL A 297 6.00 -16.47 3.25
C VAL A 297 5.68 -16.81 1.78
N ASP A 298 4.44 -17.19 1.50
CA ASP A 298 3.88 -17.57 0.20
C ASP A 298 2.91 -16.52 -0.37
N HIS A 299 2.85 -15.32 0.22
CA HIS A 299 2.05 -14.21 -0.29
C HIS A 299 2.79 -13.49 -1.43
N ASN A 300 2.95 -14.18 -2.55
CA ASN A 300 3.75 -13.77 -3.69
C ASN A 300 2.97 -13.65 -5.01
N VAL A 301 1.63 -13.64 -4.95
CA VAL A 301 0.77 -13.60 -6.15
C VAL A 301 0.28 -12.18 -6.43
N VAL A 302 0.42 -11.76 -7.68
CA VAL A 302 -0.04 -10.47 -8.20
C VAL A 302 -0.94 -10.70 -9.41
N ASN A 303 -2.14 -10.13 -9.44
CA ASN A 303 -3.01 -10.21 -10.61
C ASN A 303 -2.70 -9.13 -11.67
N ALA A 304 -3.36 -9.17 -12.83
CA ALA A 304 -3.10 -8.21 -13.92
C ALA A 304 -3.37 -6.73 -13.54
N ALA A 305 -4.34 -6.46 -12.66
CA ALA A 305 -4.66 -5.11 -12.21
C ALA A 305 -3.59 -4.58 -11.23
N GLU A 306 -3.17 -5.43 -10.29
CA GLU A 306 -2.08 -5.14 -9.35
C GLU A 306 -0.76 -4.93 -10.10
N SER A 307 -0.45 -5.78 -11.08
CA SER A 307 0.72 -5.64 -11.96
C SER A 307 0.73 -4.30 -12.68
N SER A 308 -0.41 -3.90 -13.26
CA SER A 308 -0.57 -2.60 -13.93
C SER A 308 -0.36 -1.43 -12.98
N ALA A 309 -0.86 -1.53 -11.74
CA ALA A 309 -0.65 -0.52 -10.71
C ALA A 309 0.83 -0.45 -10.27
N TYR A 310 1.50 -1.58 -10.04
CA TYR A 310 2.93 -1.62 -9.71
C TYR A 310 3.82 -1.11 -10.86
N LEU A 311 3.42 -1.30 -12.12
CA LEU A 311 4.10 -0.73 -13.30
C LEU A 311 3.85 0.77 -13.48
N SER A 312 2.71 1.28 -12.98
CA SER A 312 2.36 2.71 -12.99
C SER A 312 2.96 3.47 -11.81
N GLY A 313 2.97 2.85 -10.62
CA GLY A 313 3.62 3.29 -9.39
C GLY A 313 2.78 4.26 -8.59
N PRO A 314 3.40 4.99 -7.64
CA PRO A 314 2.71 6.02 -6.87
C PRO A 314 1.92 6.96 -7.79
N LEU A 315 0.65 7.19 -7.46
CA LEU A 315 -0.29 7.97 -8.27
C LEU A 315 0.11 9.44 -8.31
N THR A 316 0.94 9.83 -9.28
CA THR A 316 1.50 11.20 -9.41
C THR A 316 0.47 12.32 -9.55
N LYS A 317 -0.81 12.03 -9.84
CA LYS A 317 -1.85 13.04 -10.04
C LYS A 317 -3.25 12.51 -9.72
N VAL A 318 -3.65 12.57 -8.45
CA VAL A 318 -5.07 12.72 -8.10
C VAL A 318 -5.30 14.21 -7.76
N THR A 319 -5.17 15.08 -8.75
CA THR A 319 -5.65 16.47 -8.68
C THR A 319 -7.14 16.47 -9.02
N GLY A 320 -7.95 16.19 -8.02
CA GLY A 320 -9.40 16.04 -8.07
C GLY A 320 -9.78 15.27 -6.81
N LYS A 321 -10.88 15.62 -6.13
CA LYS A 321 -11.32 14.99 -4.86
C LYS A 321 -10.83 13.55 -4.74
N VAL A 322 -10.07 13.25 -3.68
CA VAL A 322 -9.79 11.89 -3.20
C VAL A 322 -10.98 11.04 -3.61
N LEU A 323 -10.80 10.07 -4.50
CA LEU A 323 -11.88 9.20 -4.93
C LEU A 323 -12.63 8.83 -3.65
N ALA A 324 -13.90 9.21 -3.57
CA ALA A 324 -14.68 8.88 -2.39
C ALA A 324 -14.45 7.40 -2.13
N ALA A 325 -14.13 7.04 -0.89
CA ALA A 325 -13.90 5.67 -0.45
C ALA A 325 -15.15 4.77 -0.61
N SER A 326 -16.09 5.12 -1.48
CA SER A 326 -17.09 4.26 -2.06
C SER A 326 -16.43 3.25 -3.00
N GLY A 327 -15.66 2.30 -2.45
CA GLY A 327 -15.22 1.12 -3.19
C GLY A 327 -13.93 0.46 -2.70
N CYS A 328 -13.00 1.18 -2.07
CA CYS A 328 -11.83 0.56 -1.42
C CYS A 328 -12.29 -0.03 -0.08
N ASN A 329 -12.78 -1.27 -0.12
CA ASN A 329 -13.10 -2.04 1.08
C ASN A 329 -11.80 -2.73 1.56
N CYS A 330 -10.83 -1.97 2.08
CA CYS A 330 -9.68 -2.58 2.76
C CYS A 330 -10.01 -2.94 4.22
N GLY A 331 -11.29 -2.90 4.59
CA GLY A 331 -11.83 -3.81 5.58
C GLY A 331 -11.63 -5.26 5.16
N THR A 332 -12.12 -6.20 5.95
CA THR A 332 -11.92 -7.63 5.67
C THR A 332 -12.62 -8.11 4.39
N GLY A 333 -13.39 -7.27 3.70
CA GLY A 333 -14.05 -7.65 2.46
C GLY A 333 -14.92 -8.89 2.64
N ASP A 334 -14.80 -9.85 1.73
CA ASP A 334 -15.44 -11.16 1.82
C ASP A 334 -14.59 -12.19 2.60
N LEU A 335 -13.51 -11.75 3.25
CA LEU A 335 -12.63 -12.63 4.02
C LEU A 335 -13.43 -13.30 5.13
N LYS A 336 -13.38 -14.63 5.16
CA LYS A 336 -13.99 -15.42 6.22
C LYS A 336 -12.97 -15.67 7.31
N ALA A 337 -13.37 -15.40 8.54
CA ALA A 337 -12.61 -15.81 9.70
C ALA A 337 -12.40 -17.34 9.67
N PRO A 338 -11.17 -17.84 9.91
CA PRO A 338 -10.93 -19.26 10.11
C PRO A 338 -11.88 -19.85 11.16
N ALA A 339 -12.26 -21.12 11.00
CA ALA A 339 -13.16 -21.77 11.94
C ALA A 339 -12.53 -21.95 13.33
N ASP A 340 -11.22 -22.20 13.39
CA ASP A 340 -10.47 -22.19 14.63
C ASP A 340 -9.79 -20.84 14.83
N VAL A 341 -10.07 -20.20 15.97
CA VAL A 341 -9.45 -18.92 16.37
C VAL A 341 -7.93 -18.99 16.41
N ARG A 342 -7.37 -20.19 16.63
CA ARG A 342 -5.93 -20.45 16.65
C ARG A 342 -5.28 -20.17 15.29
N ASP A 343 -5.91 -20.63 14.21
CA ASP A 343 -5.46 -20.36 12.84
C ASP A 343 -5.55 -18.87 12.48
N PHE A 344 -6.47 -18.15 13.12
CA PHE A 344 -6.64 -16.71 12.93
C PHE A 344 -5.56 -15.87 13.65
N VAL A 345 -5.22 -16.21 14.90
CA VAL A 345 -4.18 -15.48 15.65
C VAL A 345 -2.77 -15.86 15.25
N SER A 346 -2.58 -17.03 14.61
CA SER A 346 -1.31 -17.45 14.02
C SER A 346 -1.01 -16.77 12.68
N GLN A 347 -1.75 -15.73 12.32
CA GLN A 347 -1.45 -14.85 11.18
C GLN A 347 -0.93 -13.50 11.67
N HIS A 348 0.05 -12.94 10.95
CA HIS A 348 0.52 -11.58 11.21
C HIS A 348 -0.28 -10.58 10.37
N TRP A 349 -1.29 -9.97 10.96
CA TRP A 349 -2.10 -8.93 10.32
C TRP A 349 -1.31 -7.64 10.16
N ILE A 350 -1.12 -7.19 8.92
CA ILE A 350 -0.19 -6.10 8.58
C ILE A 350 -0.59 -4.80 9.28
N GLU A 351 -1.89 -4.51 9.25
CA GLU A 351 -2.48 -3.28 9.79
C GLU A 351 -3.18 -3.49 11.16
N GLY A 352 -2.80 -4.56 11.86
CA GLY A 352 -3.40 -5.02 13.13
C GLY A 352 -4.58 -5.97 12.98
N VAL A 353 -4.98 -6.62 14.07
CA VAL A 353 -6.05 -7.64 14.04
C VAL A 353 -7.37 -7.02 13.57
N PRO A 354 -8.03 -7.59 12.54
CA PRO A 354 -9.27 -7.06 12.02
C PRO A 354 -10.44 -7.27 12.99
N TYR A 355 -11.03 -6.18 13.45
CA TYR A 355 -12.13 -6.18 14.41
C TYR A 355 -13.33 -7.00 13.92
N GLU A 356 -13.73 -6.83 12.65
CA GLU A 356 -14.92 -7.46 12.08
C GLU A 356 -14.81 -8.99 12.07
N LEU A 357 -13.61 -9.55 11.95
CA LEU A 357 -13.38 -11.00 12.02
C LEU A 357 -13.21 -11.47 13.46
N ALA A 358 -12.36 -10.79 14.24
CA ALA A 358 -12.07 -11.17 15.61
C ALA A 358 -13.30 -11.13 16.52
N SER A 359 -14.22 -10.19 16.28
CA SER A 359 -15.45 -10.04 17.08
C SER A 359 -16.49 -11.15 16.85
N GLN A 360 -16.34 -11.96 15.79
CA GLN A 360 -17.22 -13.11 15.48
C GLN A 360 -16.99 -14.30 16.41
N TYR A 361 -15.79 -14.42 16.98
CA TYR A 361 -15.46 -15.49 17.91
C TYR A 361 -16.18 -15.30 19.27
N GLY A 362 -16.39 -16.43 19.96
CA GLY A 362 -17.12 -16.47 21.22
C GLY A 362 -16.25 -16.77 22.43
N GLU A 363 -16.88 -16.92 23.59
CA GLU A 363 -16.20 -17.26 24.84
C GLU A 363 -15.46 -18.61 24.78
N ALA A 364 -15.99 -19.61 24.06
CA ALA A 364 -15.32 -20.90 23.88
C ALA A 364 -13.95 -20.74 23.19
N ASP A 365 -13.86 -19.84 22.22
CA ASP A 365 -12.61 -19.52 21.53
C ASP A 365 -11.67 -18.70 22.43
N ALA A 366 -12.21 -17.77 23.24
CA ALA A 366 -11.41 -17.09 24.26
C ALA A 366 -10.74 -18.07 25.23
N ARG A 367 -11.42 -19.17 25.63
CA ARG A 367 -10.81 -20.21 26.47
C ARG A 367 -9.61 -20.89 25.79
N LYS A 368 -9.69 -21.15 24.48
CA LYS A 368 -8.56 -21.71 23.71
C LYS A 368 -7.37 -20.76 23.65
N LEU A 369 -7.63 -19.45 23.51
CA LEU A 369 -6.59 -18.42 23.46
C LEU A 369 -5.99 -18.14 24.84
N LEU A 370 -6.79 -18.20 25.91
CA LEU A 370 -6.31 -18.09 27.28
C LEU A 370 -5.38 -19.24 27.65
N ASP A 371 -5.64 -20.45 27.15
CA ASP A 371 -4.72 -21.58 27.28
C ASP A 371 -3.33 -21.26 26.68
N TRP A 372 -3.29 -20.68 25.48
CA TRP A 372 -2.03 -20.22 24.87
C TRP A 372 -1.38 -19.07 25.65
N LEU A 373 -2.14 -18.07 26.11
CA LEU A 373 -1.60 -16.91 26.82
C LEU A 373 -1.04 -17.26 28.22
N VAL A 374 -1.71 -18.17 28.93
CA VAL A 374 -1.42 -18.48 30.34
C VAL A 374 -0.48 -19.68 30.45
N ASN A 375 -0.75 -20.76 29.72
CA ASN A 375 -0.06 -22.04 29.90
C ASN A 375 1.08 -22.27 28.92
N GLU A 376 0.99 -21.76 27.69
CA GLU A 376 2.01 -21.97 26.64
C GLU A 376 2.54 -20.71 25.92
N PRO A 377 2.69 -19.55 26.57
CA PRO A 377 2.97 -18.29 25.90
C PRO A 377 4.34 -18.24 25.23
N GLU A 378 5.33 -18.98 25.72
CA GLU A 378 6.66 -19.07 25.11
C GLU A 378 6.63 -19.82 23.77
N LYS A 379 5.66 -20.73 23.55
CA LYS A 379 5.48 -21.43 22.27
C LYS A 379 4.81 -20.57 21.20
N HIS A 380 4.20 -19.47 21.62
CA HIS A 380 3.40 -18.58 20.77
C HIS A 380 3.86 -17.13 20.87
N GLU A 381 5.12 -16.90 21.27
CA GLU A 381 5.63 -15.57 21.63
C GLU A 381 5.42 -14.54 20.51
N GLU A 382 5.70 -14.92 19.26
CA GLU A 382 5.53 -14.06 18.08
C GLU A 382 4.08 -13.66 17.80
N PHE A 383 3.11 -14.47 18.25
CA PHE A 383 1.68 -14.28 18.07
C PHE A 383 0.97 -13.71 19.30
N LEU A 384 1.70 -13.43 20.40
CA LEU A 384 1.10 -12.86 21.61
C LEU A 384 0.31 -11.57 21.34
N PRO A 385 0.77 -10.62 20.50
CA PRO A 385 -0.02 -9.43 20.21
C PRO A 385 -1.37 -9.74 19.56
N GLN A 386 -1.42 -10.73 18.68
CA GLN A 386 -2.62 -11.17 17.98
C GLN A 386 -3.58 -11.90 18.93
N ILE A 387 -3.04 -12.75 19.81
CA ILE A 387 -3.78 -13.47 20.85
C ILE A 387 -4.50 -12.47 21.77
N VAL A 388 -3.77 -11.51 22.35
CA VAL A 388 -4.35 -10.55 23.32
C VAL A 388 -5.31 -9.57 22.66
N ALA A 389 -5.04 -9.15 21.42
CA ALA A 389 -5.97 -8.29 20.68
C ALA A 389 -7.29 -9.01 20.37
N THR A 390 -7.20 -10.27 19.92
CA THR A 390 -8.39 -11.09 19.65
C THR A 390 -9.20 -11.36 20.92
N LEU A 391 -8.54 -11.65 22.05
CA LEU A 391 -9.22 -11.78 23.36
C LEU A 391 -9.99 -10.51 23.73
N GLY A 392 -9.41 -9.33 23.52
CA GLY A 392 -10.09 -8.06 23.78
C GLY A 392 -11.29 -7.80 22.87
N TYR A 393 -11.18 -8.14 21.57
CA TYR A 393 -12.31 -8.01 20.63
C TYR A 393 -13.44 -9.02 20.87
N ILE A 394 -13.11 -10.27 21.25
CA ILE A 394 -14.09 -11.24 21.75
C ILE A 394 -14.82 -10.66 22.96
N GLY A 395 -14.10 -9.96 23.83
CA GLY A 395 -14.65 -9.17 24.93
C GLY A 395 -15.45 -10.00 25.93
N SER A 396 -15.04 -11.24 26.19
CA SER A 396 -15.58 -12.05 27.29
C SER A 396 -14.89 -11.68 28.60
N GLU A 397 -15.67 -11.55 29.68
CA GLU A 397 -15.18 -11.18 31.00
C GLU A 397 -14.12 -12.14 31.54
N ILE A 398 -14.14 -13.42 31.12
CA ILE A 398 -13.15 -14.41 31.57
C ILE A 398 -11.71 -14.04 31.21
N ALA A 399 -11.52 -13.17 30.21
CA ALA A 399 -10.22 -12.72 29.77
C ALA A 399 -9.71 -11.47 30.52
N ALA A 400 -10.54 -10.78 31.30
CA ALA A 400 -10.16 -9.53 31.96
C ALA A 400 -8.97 -9.71 32.91
N GLN A 401 -9.08 -10.62 33.89
CA GLN A 401 -8.00 -10.86 34.86
C GLN A 401 -6.75 -11.47 34.19
N PRO A 402 -6.84 -12.51 33.33
CA PRO A 402 -5.66 -13.04 32.65
C PRO A 402 -4.90 -12.01 31.79
N LEU A 403 -5.60 -11.09 31.11
CA LEU A 403 -4.95 -10.01 30.36
C LEU A 403 -4.24 -9.02 31.28
N ILE A 404 -4.84 -8.69 32.44
CA ILE A 404 -4.21 -7.84 33.46
C ILE A 404 -2.97 -8.52 34.04
N ASP A 405 -3.07 -9.80 34.41
CA ASP A 405 -1.96 -10.59 34.93
C ASP A 405 -0.81 -10.67 33.90
N PHE A 406 -1.14 -10.84 32.62
CA PHE A 406 -0.17 -10.82 31.53
C PHE A 406 0.57 -9.46 31.44
N VAL A 407 -0.16 -8.34 31.50
CA VAL A 407 0.44 -7.00 31.51
C VAL A 407 1.35 -6.80 32.72
N GLN A 408 0.94 -7.26 33.90
CA GLN A 408 1.69 -7.18 35.16
C GLN A 408 2.86 -8.16 35.26
N SER A 409 2.91 -9.17 34.39
CA SER A 409 3.95 -10.19 34.41
C SER A 409 5.35 -9.60 34.23
N GLN A 410 6.36 -10.28 34.78
CA GLN A 410 7.77 -9.89 34.64
C GLN A 410 8.38 -10.32 33.29
N ARG A 411 7.56 -10.79 32.34
CA ARG A 411 8.04 -11.16 31.00
C ARG A 411 8.50 -9.91 30.24
N ALA A 412 9.60 -10.09 29.52
CA ALA A 412 10.24 -9.11 28.67
C ALA A 412 10.55 -9.75 27.30
N GLY A 413 10.77 -8.92 26.30
CA GLY A 413 10.87 -9.32 24.90
C GLY A 413 10.04 -8.36 24.06
N ARG A 414 10.49 -8.04 22.85
CA ARG A 414 9.82 -7.05 21.99
C ARG A 414 8.39 -7.47 21.64
N ALA A 415 8.19 -8.74 21.31
CA ALA A 415 6.86 -9.30 21.05
C ALA A 415 5.96 -9.25 22.31
N VAL A 416 6.49 -9.63 23.47
CA VAL A 416 5.79 -9.52 24.76
C VAL A 416 5.40 -8.07 25.07
N PHE A 417 6.30 -7.11 24.89
CA PHE A 417 6.01 -5.71 25.15
C PHE A 417 4.99 -5.12 24.17
N ASN A 418 5.05 -5.49 22.89
CA ASN A 418 4.01 -5.16 21.92
C ASN A 418 2.66 -5.77 22.32
N ALA A 419 2.63 -7.01 22.82
CA ALA A 419 1.44 -7.63 23.34
C ALA A 419 0.90 -6.92 24.60
N LYS A 420 1.76 -6.44 25.50
CA LYS A 420 1.32 -5.62 26.65
C LYS A 420 0.62 -4.33 26.21
N ASN A 421 1.17 -3.64 25.20
CA ASN A 421 0.53 -2.45 24.62
C ASN A 421 -0.82 -2.81 23.97
N ALA A 422 -0.86 -3.88 23.17
CA ALA A 422 -2.10 -4.36 22.56
C ALA A 422 -3.15 -4.74 23.62
N ALA A 423 -2.76 -5.43 24.69
CA ALA A 423 -3.66 -5.78 25.78
C ALA A 423 -4.23 -4.54 26.49
N LEU A 424 -3.41 -3.53 26.78
CA LEU A 424 -3.90 -2.27 27.36
C LEU A 424 -4.88 -1.53 26.44
N LEU A 425 -4.61 -1.50 25.14
CA LEU A 425 -5.56 -0.93 24.18
C LEU A 425 -6.88 -1.72 24.17
N ARG A 426 -6.80 -3.05 24.15
CA ARG A 426 -7.91 -3.96 23.86
C ARG A 426 -8.72 -4.37 25.09
N LEU A 427 -8.19 -4.16 26.29
CA LEU A 427 -8.97 -4.15 27.53
C LEU A 427 -10.09 -3.09 27.48
N GLY A 428 -9.92 -2.03 26.69
CA GLY A 428 -10.97 -1.06 26.38
C GLY A 428 -12.15 -1.69 25.65
N ASP A 429 -11.89 -2.39 24.54
CA ASP A 429 -12.90 -3.11 23.80
C ASP A 429 -13.57 -4.20 24.66
N LEU A 430 -12.79 -4.91 25.48
CA LEU A 430 -13.33 -5.90 26.41
C LEU A 430 -14.32 -5.23 27.38
N ALA A 431 -13.90 -4.15 28.05
CA ALA A 431 -14.75 -3.42 28.99
C ALA A 431 -16.03 -2.88 28.31
N ASN A 432 -15.94 -2.43 27.06
CA ASN A 432 -17.09 -1.97 26.29
C ASN A 432 -18.11 -3.10 26.07
N ARG A 433 -17.65 -4.32 25.77
CA ARG A 433 -18.53 -5.47 25.46
C ARG A 433 -19.08 -6.16 26.69
N SER A 434 -18.25 -6.36 27.72
CA SER A 434 -18.62 -7.13 28.91
C SER A 434 -19.14 -6.27 30.07
N GLY A 435 -18.81 -4.98 30.09
CA GLY A 435 -19.02 -4.12 31.25
C GLY A 435 -17.97 -4.31 32.36
N SER A 436 -16.80 -4.88 32.05
CA SER A 436 -15.74 -5.16 33.05
C SER A 436 -15.29 -3.89 33.79
N LYS A 437 -15.69 -3.76 35.05
CA LYS A 437 -15.14 -2.72 35.93
C LYS A 437 -13.66 -2.95 36.24
N LEU A 438 -13.27 -4.21 36.33
CA LEU A 438 -11.90 -4.61 36.59
C LEU A 438 -10.95 -4.10 35.49
N ALA A 439 -11.30 -4.32 34.22
CA ALA A 439 -10.52 -3.81 33.09
C ALA A 439 -10.49 -2.26 33.09
N LEU A 440 -11.64 -1.61 33.30
CA LEU A 440 -11.73 -0.15 33.32
C LEU A 440 -10.88 0.49 34.43
N ASP A 441 -10.93 -0.06 35.64
CA ASP A 441 -10.14 0.42 36.78
C ASP A 441 -8.64 0.21 36.56
N PHE A 442 -8.26 -0.91 35.95
CA PHE A 442 -6.86 -1.16 35.60
C PHE A 442 -6.35 -0.16 34.56
N LEU A 443 -7.11 0.10 33.50
CA LEU A 443 -6.76 1.09 32.48
C LEU A 443 -6.60 2.49 33.07
N ARG A 444 -7.52 2.90 33.95
CA ARG A 444 -7.42 4.18 34.67
C ARG A 444 -6.10 4.27 35.40
N LYS A 445 -5.75 3.25 36.20
CA LYS A 445 -4.50 3.25 36.98
C LYS A 445 -3.29 3.36 36.07
N VAL A 446 -3.20 2.56 35.01
CA VAL A 446 -2.02 2.59 34.12
C VAL A 446 -1.90 3.94 33.38
N ALA A 447 -3.02 4.55 32.98
CA ALA A 447 -3.00 5.83 32.28
C ALA A 447 -2.65 7.02 33.20
N SER A 448 -3.02 6.98 34.48
CA SER A 448 -2.84 8.11 35.42
C SER A 448 -1.70 7.95 36.44
N ASP A 449 -1.14 6.76 36.62
CA ASP A 449 -0.07 6.48 37.59
C ASP A 449 1.27 6.19 36.87
N ILE A 450 2.12 7.21 36.79
CA ILE A 450 3.48 7.10 36.23
C ILE A 450 4.29 6.01 36.94
N GLY A 451 4.15 5.84 38.25
CA GLY A 451 4.88 4.84 39.03
C GLY A 451 4.49 3.43 38.63
N LEU A 452 3.19 3.18 38.48
CA LEU A 452 2.68 1.91 37.97
C LEU A 452 3.17 1.66 36.54
N ALA A 453 3.02 2.62 35.62
CA ALA A 453 3.46 2.47 34.24
C ALA A 453 4.96 2.16 34.14
N ARG A 454 5.80 2.82 34.95
CA ARG A 454 7.25 2.52 35.06
C ARG A 454 7.50 1.09 35.53
N SER A 455 6.76 0.62 36.54
CA SER A 455 6.91 -0.74 37.05
C SER A 455 6.55 -1.80 36.00
N LEU A 456 5.53 -1.54 35.17
CA LEU A 456 5.11 -2.44 34.09
C LEU A 456 6.11 -2.48 32.93
N ALA A 457 6.79 -1.36 32.66
CA ALA A 457 7.81 -1.23 31.61
C ALA A 457 9.21 -1.71 32.05
N ALA A 458 9.49 -1.79 33.35
CA ALA A 458 10.81 -2.09 33.90
C ALA A 458 11.44 -3.40 33.37
N PRO A 459 10.69 -4.52 33.19
CA PRO A 459 11.25 -5.74 32.61
C PRO A 459 11.80 -5.52 31.20
N GLN A 460 11.04 -4.81 30.34
CA GLN A 460 11.48 -4.51 28.96
C GLN A 460 12.66 -3.54 28.97
N ALA A 461 12.61 -2.47 29.76
CA ALA A 461 13.71 -1.51 29.85
C ALA A 461 15.04 -2.18 30.24
N SER A 462 14.97 -3.14 31.17
CA SER A 462 16.14 -3.93 31.58
C SER A 462 16.65 -4.86 30.47
N ALA A 463 15.73 -5.42 29.66
CA ALA A 463 16.11 -6.24 28.50
C ALA A 463 16.82 -5.40 27.42
N GLU A 464 16.25 -4.25 27.07
CA GLU A 464 16.83 -3.30 26.09
C GLU A 464 18.23 -2.82 26.52
N GLN A 465 18.42 -2.50 27.80
CA GLN A 465 19.74 -2.12 28.32
C GLN A 465 20.77 -3.25 28.23
N ARG A 466 20.36 -4.51 28.46
CA ARG A 466 21.24 -5.67 28.32
C ARG A 466 21.62 -5.92 26.86
N GLU A 467 20.67 -5.81 25.95
CA GLU A 467 20.91 -5.98 24.51
C GLU A 467 21.81 -4.86 23.96
N ALA A 468 21.58 -3.61 24.39
CA ALA A 468 22.47 -2.48 24.07
C ALA A 468 23.89 -2.68 24.63
N ALA A 469 24.01 -3.19 25.86
CA ALA A 469 25.32 -3.50 26.44
C ALA A 469 26.04 -4.64 25.70
N GLN A 470 25.31 -5.67 25.27
CA GLN A 470 25.88 -6.80 24.50
C GLN A 470 26.33 -6.40 23.09
N SER A 471 25.57 -5.54 22.42
CA SER A 471 25.92 -5.00 21.10
C SER A 471 27.06 -3.98 21.15
N GLY A 472 27.29 -3.32 22.29
CA GLY A 472 28.38 -2.37 22.52
C GLY A 472 29.71 -2.96 22.98
N VAL A 473 29.80 -4.27 23.29
CA VAL A 473 31.08 -4.93 23.59
C VAL A 473 31.80 -5.25 22.30
N THR A 474 33.00 -4.69 22.16
CA THR A 474 34.04 -5.08 21.19
C THR A 474 34.48 -6.52 21.45
N ALA A 475 33.62 -7.50 21.16
CA ALA A 475 34.04 -8.88 21.12
C ALA A 475 35.13 -8.97 20.03
N PRO A 476 36.37 -9.43 20.33
CA PRO A 476 37.43 -9.56 19.34
C PRO A 476 37.07 -10.50 18.18
N GLN A 477 35.95 -11.22 18.29
CA GLN A 477 35.39 -12.14 17.31
C GLN A 477 34.14 -11.63 16.57
N ALA A 478 33.67 -10.40 16.81
CA ALA A 478 32.51 -9.87 16.08
C ALA A 478 32.80 -9.78 14.58
N SER A 479 31.88 -10.27 13.73
CA SER A 479 32.00 -10.19 12.27
C SER A 479 32.01 -8.73 11.81
N ALA A 480 32.49 -8.47 10.59
CA ALA A 480 32.50 -7.11 10.02
C ALA A 480 31.08 -6.49 10.01
N GLU A 481 30.05 -7.28 9.70
CA GLU A 481 28.64 -6.89 9.74
C GLU A 481 28.16 -6.51 11.15
N GLN A 482 28.56 -7.26 12.18
CA GLN A 482 28.22 -6.94 13.58
C GLN A 482 28.89 -5.65 14.05
N ARG A 483 30.11 -5.36 13.57
CA ARG A 483 30.81 -4.10 13.88
C ARG A 483 30.18 -2.90 13.18
N GLU A 484 29.67 -3.08 11.95
CA GLU A 484 28.95 -2.03 11.22
C GLU A 484 27.58 -1.74 11.84
N ALA A 485 26.87 -2.77 12.32
CA ALA A 485 25.66 -2.61 13.11
C ALA A 485 25.92 -1.88 14.45
N ALA A 486 27.00 -2.20 15.16
CA ALA A 486 27.42 -1.48 16.38
C ALA A 486 27.85 -0.02 16.10
N GLN A 487 28.32 0.28 14.89
CA GLN A 487 28.62 1.66 14.44
C GLN A 487 27.38 2.47 14.06
N SER A 488 26.19 1.85 13.97
CA SER A 488 24.98 2.53 13.52
C SER A 488 24.34 3.46 14.57
N GLY A 489 24.94 3.60 15.76
CA GLY A 489 24.52 4.61 16.76
C GLY A 489 23.07 4.42 17.23
N VAL A 490 22.64 3.16 17.39
CA VAL A 490 21.27 2.84 17.81
C VAL A 490 21.06 3.23 19.27
N THR A 491 20.06 4.06 19.54
CA THR A 491 19.71 4.48 20.90
C THR A 491 18.58 3.60 21.43
N ALA A 492 18.88 2.78 22.43
CA ALA A 492 17.87 1.97 23.10
C ALA A 492 16.77 2.86 23.74
N PRO A 493 15.50 2.43 23.71
CA PRO A 493 14.42 3.17 24.36
C PRO A 493 14.64 3.24 25.87
N THR A 494 14.34 4.39 26.47
CA THR A 494 14.48 4.57 27.92
C THR A 494 13.31 3.92 28.66
N ALA A 495 13.49 3.61 29.94
CA ALA A 495 12.40 3.15 30.80
C ALA A 495 11.21 4.13 30.83
N GLU A 496 11.50 5.44 30.77
CA GLU A 496 10.48 6.49 30.71
C GLU A 496 9.69 6.44 29.41
N THR A 497 10.37 6.27 28.28
CA THR A 497 9.75 6.11 26.96
C THR A 497 8.80 4.91 26.95
N LEU A 498 9.27 3.75 27.41
CA LEU A 498 8.47 2.52 27.46
C LEU A 498 7.27 2.63 28.43
N ALA A 499 7.43 3.32 29.56
CA ALA A 499 6.33 3.56 30.49
C ALA A 499 5.26 4.48 29.88
N ALA A 500 5.69 5.56 29.24
CA ALA A 500 4.81 6.50 28.55
C ALA A 500 4.04 5.82 27.40
N GLU A 501 4.68 4.88 26.69
CA GLU A 501 4.05 4.03 25.67
C GLU A 501 2.88 3.18 26.22
N LEU A 502 3.11 2.47 27.32
CA LEU A 502 2.05 1.68 27.96
C LEU A 502 0.90 2.59 28.44
N ALA A 503 1.21 3.74 29.03
CA ALA A 503 0.21 4.68 29.51
C ALA A 503 -0.64 5.26 28.37
N VAL A 504 -0.04 5.62 27.22
CA VAL A 504 -0.76 6.07 26.03
C VAL A 504 -1.69 4.98 25.49
N SER A 505 -1.23 3.72 25.43
CA SER A 505 -2.08 2.59 25.03
C SER A 505 -3.28 2.43 25.97
N ALA A 506 -3.07 2.59 27.29
CA ALA A 506 -4.16 2.57 28.27
C ALA A 506 -5.14 3.75 28.11
N THR A 507 -4.66 4.95 27.76
CA THR A 507 -5.50 6.11 27.46
C THR A 507 -6.43 5.85 26.26
N PHE A 508 -5.93 5.25 25.18
CA PHE A 508 -6.79 4.85 24.07
C PHE A 508 -7.71 3.68 24.43
N GLY A 509 -7.27 2.74 25.28
CA GLY A 509 -8.15 1.72 25.85
C GLY A 509 -9.34 2.32 26.61
N LEU A 510 -9.12 3.37 27.42
CA LEU A 510 -10.21 4.10 28.07
C LEU A 510 -11.18 4.72 27.06
N ALA A 511 -10.68 5.28 25.95
CA ALA A 511 -11.54 5.82 24.91
C ALA A 511 -12.42 4.74 24.25
N LEU A 512 -11.85 3.57 23.96
CA LEU A 512 -12.55 2.44 23.35
C LEU A 512 -13.55 1.77 24.30
N ALA A 513 -13.38 1.92 25.62
CA ALA A 513 -14.36 1.44 26.60
C ALA A 513 -15.74 2.08 26.42
N GLY A 514 -15.82 3.30 25.86
CA GLY A 514 -17.09 3.91 25.46
C GLY A 514 -18.08 4.15 26.60
N THR A 515 -17.61 4.21 27.85
CA THR A 515 -18.47 4.51 29.01
C THR A 515 -18.34 6.00 29.41
N PRO A 516 -19.39 6.62 30.00
CA PRO A 516 -19.30 7.98 30.52
C PRO A 516 -18.21 8.15 31.60
N GLU A 517 -17.92 7.08 32.34
CA GLU A 517 -16.83 7.05 33.32
C GLU A 517 -15.45 7.09 32.65
N ALA A 518 -15.24 6.26 31.62
CA ALA A 518 -13.98 6.25 30.88
C ALA A 518 -13.75 7.59 30.17
N LYS A 519 -14.78 8.15 29.53
CA LYS A 519 -14.71 9.48 28.89
C LYS A 519 -14.28 10.57 29.88
N ARG A 520 -14.88 10.62 31.08
CA ARG A 520 -14.48 11.57 32.13
C ARG A 520 -13.03 11.40 32.55
N THR A 521 -12.54 10.17 32.60
CA THR A 521 -11.13 9.89 32.90
C THR A 521 -10.23 10.39 31.77
N VAL A 522 -10.56 10.14 30.51
CA VAL A 522 -9.81 10.66 29.36
C VAL A 522 -9.79 12.19 29.34
N ASP A 523 -10.93 12.84 29.61
CA ASP A 523 -11.00 14.30 29.67
C ASP A 523 -10.14 14.87 30.81
N ALA A 524 -10.06 14.20 31.96
CA ALA A 524 -9.20 14.60 33.07
C ALA A 524 -7.70 14.46 32.74
N LEU A 525 -7.32 13.43 31.97
CA LEU A 525 -5.93 13.18 31.58
C LEU A 525 -5.35 14.30 30.69
N LYS A 526 -6.16 15.07 29.97
CA LYS A 526 -5.67 16.16 29.09
C LYS A 526 -4.80 17.19 29.82
N THR A 527 -5.04 17.39 31.12
CA THR A 527 -4.34 18.38 31.93
C THR A 527 -3.77 17.80 33.22
N ASP A 528 -3.64 16.47 33.34
CA ASP A 528 -3.15 15.86 34.57
C ASP A 528 -1.62 16.08 34.69
N PRO A 529 -1.14 16.82 35.70
CA PRO A 529 0.30 17.01 35.91
C PRO A 529 1.02 15.74 36.38
N ASN A 530 0.28 14.72 36.82
CA ASN A 530 0.82 13.44 37.25
C ASN A 530 0.82 12.38 36.16
N ALA A 531 0.31 12.69 34.97
CA ALA A 531 0.40 11.85 33.78
C ALA A 531 1.61 12.25 32.92
N PHE A 532 2.04 11.34 32.04
CA PHE A 532 3.09 11.66 31.07
C PHE A 532 2.61 12.76 30.10
N ALA A 533 3.51 13.61 29.63
CA ALA A 533 3.15 14.63 28.63
C ALA A 533 2.57 14.02 27.34
N SER A 534 3.05 12.84 26.94
CA SER A 534 2.49 12.08 25.81
C SER A 534 1.07 11.57 26.07
N VAL A 535 0.72 11.26 27.33
CA VAL A 535 -0.66 10.91 27.73
C VAL A 535 -1.55 12.13 27.58
N ASN A 536 -1.11 13.31 28.02
CA ASN A 536 -1.91 14.54 27.90
C ASN A 536 -2.20 14.89 26.43
N GLN A 537 -1.21 14.70 25.55
CA GLN A 537 -1.38 14.85 24.11
C GLN A 537 -2.35 13.79 23.55
N ALA A 538 -2.11 12.51 23.82
CA ALA A 538 -2.96 11.41 23.35
C ALA A 538 -4.40 11.51 23.88
N ALA A 539 -4.61 12.04 25.08
CA ALA A 539 -5.92 12.23 25.70
C ALA A 539 -6.81 13.21 24.90
N THR A 540 -6.22 14.11 24.11
CA THR A 540 -6.97 14.99 23.21
C THR A 540 -7.63 14.16 22.10
N GLU A 541 -6.86 13.36 21.38
CA GLU A 541 -7.36 12.46 20.32
C GLU A 541 -8.26 11.36 20.89
N ALA A 542 -7.90 10.80 22.04
CA ALA A 542 -8.67 9.77 22.73
C ALA A 542 -10.07 10.28 23.14
N ALA A 543 -10.21 11.56 23.50
CA ALA A 543 -11.52 12.12 23.83
C ALA A 543 -12.45 12.17 22.61
N GLU A 544 -11.92 12.48 21.42
CA GLU A 544 -12.70 12.44 20.16
C GLU A 544 -13.13 11.02 19.82
N ILE A 545 -12.25 10.04 20.04
CA ILE A 545 -12.58 8.62 19.88
C ILE A 545 -13.67 8.21 20.87
N ALA A 546 -13.53 8.57 22.15
CA ALA A 546 -14.51 8.26 23.18
C ALA A 546 -15.90 8.84 22.85
N GLU A 547 -15.94 10.07 22.35
CA GLU A 547 -17.17 10.71 21.87
C GLU A 547 -17.81 9.91 20.74
N LYS A 548 -17.03 9.52 19.72
CA LYS A 548 -17.52 8.71 18.59
C LYS A 548 -18.05 7.34 19.06
N VAL A 549 -17.30 6.63 19.91
CA VAL A 549 -17.70 5.31 20.41
C VAL A 549 -18.98 5.41 21.25
N VAL A 550 -19.12 6.44 22.08
CA VAL A 550 -20.34 6.68 22.88
C VAL A 550 -21.53 7.00 21.98
N GLN A 551 -21.36 7.86 20.98
CA GLN A 551 -22.45 8.34 20.13
C GLN A 551 -22.90 7.31 19.09
N GLN A 552 -21.97 6.58 18.49
CA GLN A 552 -22.21 5.74 17.32
C GLN A 552 -22.12 4.24 17.65
N GLY A 553 -21.55 3.89 18.80
CA GLY A 553 -21.24 2.53 19.17
C GLY A 553 -19.91 2.06 18.58
N ARG A 554 -19.34 1.02 19.20
CA ARG A 554 -18.02 0.48 18.86
C ARG A 554 -17.95 -0.10 17.44
N ASN A 555 -19.00 -0.81 16.99
CA ASN A 555 -19.02 -1.41 15.65
C ASN A 555 -18.89 -0.35 14.55
N GLU A 556 -19.64 0.75 14.68
CA GLU A 556 -19.62 1.84 13.71
C GLU A 556 -18.28 2.57 13.73
N TYR A 557 -17.68 2.75 14.91
CA TYR A 557 -16.32 3.28 15.02
C TYR A 557 -15.29 2.46 14.22
N TYR A 558 -15.29 1.12 14.32
CA TYR A 558 -14.36 0.29 13.56
C TYR A 558 -14.65 0.27 12.07
N ARG A 559 -15.92 0.26 11.66
CA ARG A 559 -16.31 0.41 10.25
C ARG A 559 -15.76 1.71 9.65
N LEU A 560 -15.95 2.83 10.35
CA LEU A 560 -15.42 4.14 9.93
C LEU A 560 -13.89 4.20 9.97
N LYS A 561 -13.25 3.58 10.96
CA LYS A 561 -11.79 3.50 11.04
C LYS A 561 -11.22 2.76 9.82
N ALA A 562 -11.83 1.65 9.42
CA ALA A 562 -11.44 0.91 8.22
C ALA A 562 -11.52 1.82 6.97
N GLU A 563 -12.62 2.56 6.79
CA GLU A 563 -12.79 3.49 5.67
C GLU A 563 -11.82 4.68 5.68
N GLN A 564 -11.55 5.25 6.87
CA GLN A 564 -10.70 6.42 7.04
C GLN A 564 -9.22 6.13 6.87
N ARG A 565 -8.78 4.87 7.06
CA ARG A 565 -7.41 4.43 6.80
C ARG A 565 -6.96 4.77 5.36
N HIS A 566 -7.90 4.90 4.43
CA HIS A 566 -7.63 5.21 3.02
C HIS A 566 -7.40 6.70 2.72
N GLN A 567 -7.56 7.58 3.72
CA GLN A 567 -7.45 9.03 3.56
C GLN A 567 -6.18 9.63 4.21
N LEU A 568 -5.23 8.78 4.61
CA LEU A 568 -3.95 9.17 5.22
C LEU A 568 -3.09 10.06 4.33
#